data_AF-A0AAN9GK47-F1
#
_entry.id   AF-A0AAN9GK47-F1
#
_cell.length_a   1.000
_cell.length_b   1.000
_cell.length_c   1.000
_cell.angle_alpha   90.00
_cell.angle_beta   90.00
_cell.angle_gamma   90.00
#
_symmetry.space_group_name_H-M   'P 1'
#
loop_
_entity.id
_entity.type
_entity.pdbx_description
1 polymer ?
#
loop_
_entity_poly.entity_id
_entity_poly.type
_entity_poly.pdbx_seq_one_letter_code
_entity_poly.pdbx_strand_id
1 'polypeptide(L)'
;MDLRKSLYGRGNFVLCEEFRKHSVTPGEWAQKSANWKNKKMTNFLKMKKTAQAGNTLQSTDGRFAMPKSSGIAKKPGQRRRARAEKVKRQ
;
A
#
# COMPACT_ATOMS: atom_id res chain seq x y z
N MET A 1 14.96 -10.87 14.98
CA MET A 1 14.44 -9.89 15.99
C MET A 1 14.44 -8.45 15.48
N ASP A 2 15.13 -8.13 14.38
CA ASP A 2 15.42 -6.74 14.01
C ASP A 2 14.30 -6.01 13.27
N LEU A 3 13.32 -6.72 12.70
CA LEU A 3 12.13 -6.11 12.11
C LEU A 3 11.18 -5.50 13.16
N ARG A 4 11.09 -6.11 14.36
CA ARG A 4 10.32 -5.51 15.47
C ARG A 4 10.98 -4.21 15.90
N LYS A 5 12.30 -4.23 15.98
CA LYS A 5 13.17 -3.11 16.37
C LYS A 5 13.07 -1.90 15.45
N SER A 6 12.89 -2.10 14.14
CA SER A 6 12.72 -0.99 13.19
C SER A 6 11.39 -0.24 13.36
N LEU A 7 10.33 -0.90 13.84
CA LEU A 7 9.02 -0.25 14.07
C LEU A 7 9.04 0.81 15.16
N TYR A 8 9.91 0.67 16.16
CA TYR A 8 10.06 1.65 17.24
C TYR A 8 11.41 2.37 17.21
N GLY A 9 12.08 2.39 16.05
CA GLY A 9 13.28 3.20 15.81
C GLY A 9 14.54 2.76 16.55
N ARG A 10 14.59 1.51 17.03
CA ARG A 10 15.71 1.00 17.85
C ARG A 10 16.31 -0.25 17.22
N GLY A 11 17.13 -0.10 16.19
CA GLY A 11 17.84 -1.20 15.51
C GLY A 11 18.66 -0.70 14.31
N ASN A 12 19.34 -1.61 13.62
CA ASN A 12 20.22 -1.29 12.49
C ASN A 12 19.47 -0.90 11.21
N PHE A 13 18.13 -1.01 11.20
CA PHE A 13 17.30 -0.79 10.03
C PHE A 13 16.30 0.34 10.29
N VAL A 14 16.29 1.31 9.38
CA VAL A 14 15.32 2.40 9.36
C VAL A 14 14.16 2.02 8.43
N LEU A 15 12.93 2.37 8.83
CA LEU A 15 11.77 2.20 7.98
C LEU A 15 11.88 3.09 6.73
N CYS A 16 11.61 2.53 5.54
CA CYS A 16 11.45 3.33 4.34
C CYS A 16 10.31 4.36 4.52
N GLU A 17 10.41 5.48 3.80
CA GLU A 17 9.50 6.62 3.95
C GLU A 17 8.01 6.26 3.75
N GLU A 18 7.72 5.30 2.88
CA GLU A 18 6.38 4.73 2.64
C GLU A 18 5.74 4.13 3.90
N PHE A 19 6.55 3.67 4.85
CA PHE A 19 6.14 3.00 6.07
C PHE A 19 6.28 3.87 7.33
N ARG A 20 6.67 5.15 7.17
CA ARG A 20 6.91 6.08 8.28
C ARG A 20 5.66 6.28 9.15
N LYS A 21 4.46 6.19 8.58
CA LYS A 21 3.18 6.20 9.32
C LYS A 21 3.02 5.07 10.34
N HIS A 22 3.81 4.02 10.24
CA HIS A 22 3.83 2.91 11.20
C HIS A 22 4.92 3.05 12.25
N SER A 23 5.81 4.05 12.16
CA SER A 23 6.78 4.31 13.21
C SER A 23 6.05 4.66 14.51
N VAL A 24 6.49 4.05 15.59
CA VAL A 24 6.01 4.31 16.94
C VAL A 24 7.20 4.78 17.75
N THR A 25 7.05 5.73 18.66
CA THR A 25 8.20 6.09 19.52
C THR A 25 8.50 4.95 20.51
N PRO A 26 9.75 4.76 20.96
CA PRO A 26 10.08 3.72 21.94
C PRO A 26 9.24 3.78 23.22
N GLY A 27 8.96 4.99 23.71
CA GLY A 27 8.14 5.23 24.90
C GLY A 27 6.70 4.79 24.71
N GLU A 28 6.08 5.17 23.60
CA GLU A 28 4.73 4.71 23.26
C GLU A 28 4.69 3.19 23.10
N TRP A 29 5.69 2.58 22.47
CA TRP A 29 5.73 1.13 22.29
C TRP A 29 5.79 0.40 23.63
N ALA A 30 6.57 0.89 24.59
CA ALA A 30 6.67 0.27 25.92
C ALA A 30 5.31 0.21 26.64
N GLN A 31 4.52 1.28 26.55
CA GLN A 31 3.23 1.44 27.24
C GLN A 31 2.07 0.65 26.62
N LYS A 32 2.21 0.08 25.41
CA LYS A 32 1.12 -0.64 24.74
C LYS A 32 1.07 -2.12 25.15
N SER A 33 -0.16 -2.64 25.18
CA SER A 33 -0.44 -4.06 25.46
C SER A 33 0.12 -4.99 24.38
N ALA A 34 0.37 -6.24 24.74
CA ALA A 34 0.88 -7.26 23.82
C ALA A 34 -0.05 -7.48 22.61
N ASN A 35 -1.38 -7.45 22.84
CA ASN A 35 -2.37 -7.58 21.78
C ASN A 35 -2.31 -6.42 20.79
N TRP A 36 -2.11 -5.19 21.27
CA TRP A 36 -1.93 -4.04 20.39
C TRP A 36 -0.66 -4.16 19.55
N LYS A 37 0.44 -4.60 20.16
CA LYS A 37 1.73 -4.82 19.46
C LYS A 37 1.59 -5.87 18.35
N ASN A 38 0.92 -6.98 18.63
CA ASN A 38 0.64 -8.03 17.65
C ASN A 38 -0.28 -7.51 16.52
N LYS A 39 -1.31 -6.73 16.84
CA LYS A 39 -2.19 -6.12 15.84
C LYS A 39 -1.45 -5.11 14.95
N LYS A 40 -0.60 -4.25 15.53
CA LYS A 40 0.21 -3.29 14.78
C LYS A 40 1.20 -4.01 13.86
N MET A 41 1.86 -5.06 14.34
CA MET A 41 2.79 -5.87 13.54
C MET A 41 2.09 -6.62 12.41
N THR A 42 0.96 -7.28 12.68
CA THR A 42 0.19 -7.98 11.64
C THR A 42 -0.36 -7.02 10.60
N ASN A 43 -0.80 -5.82 11.00
CA ASN A 43 -1.19 -4.77 10.07
C ASN A 43 -0.03 -4.27 9.21
N PHE A 44 1.15 -4.12 9.81
CA PHE A 44 2.37 -3.74 9.09
C PHE A 44 2.77 -4.81 8.05
N LEU A 45 2.73 -6.09 8.41
CA LEU A 45 3.04 -7.20 7.48
C LEU A 45 2.00 -7.38 6.38
N LYS A 46 0.72 -7.06 6.65
CA LYS A 46 -0.35 -7.12 5.64
C LYS A 46 -0.32 -5.97 4.65
N MET A 47 0.41 -4.90 4.94
CA MET A 47 0.58 -3.81 3.98
C MET A 47 1.43 -4.28 2.81
N LYS A 48 0.78 -4.49 1.67
CA LYS A 48 1.49 -4.51 0.39
C LYS A 48 2.06 -3.12 0.16
N LYS A 49 3.29 -3.04 -0.37
CA LYS A 49 3.88 -1.80 -0.90
C LYS A 49 2.76 -1.09 -1.65
N THR A 50 2.43 0.12 -1.22
CA THR A 50 1.32 0.85 -1.83
C THR A 50 1.82 1.17 -3.23
N ALA A 51 1.52 0.30 -4.20
CA ALA A 51 1.83 0.52 -5.60
C ALA A 51 1.31 1.93 -5.87
N GLN A 52 2.25 2.85 -6.14
CA GLN A 52 2.06 4.29 -6.09
C GLN A 52 0.59 4.64 -6.33
N ALA A 53 -0.07 5.21 -5.33
CA ALA A 53 -1.43 5.72 -5.43
C ALA A 53 -1.52 6.90 -6.42
N GLY A 54 -0.55 7.06 -7.31
CA GLY A 54 -0.61 7.91 -8.46
C GLY A 54 -1.57 7.32 -9.49
N ASN A 55 -2.36 8.22 -10.07
CA ASN A 55 -3.09 8.01 -11.32
C ASN A 55 -2.14 7.77 -12.51
N THR A 56 -0.97 7.17 -12.31
CA THR A 56 0.07 7.05 -13.33
C THR A 56 0.73 5.67 -13.23
N LEU A 57 0.84 4.98 -14.36
CA LEU A 57 1.64 3.79 -14.57
C LEU A 57 3.04 4.24 -14.92
N GLN A 58 4.05 3.73 -14.22
CA GLN A 58 5.44 3.95 -14.56
C GLN A 58 6.03 2.70 -15.22
N SER A 59 6.91 2.91 -16.19
CA SER A 59 7.75 1.86 -16.75
C SER A 59 8.75 1.36 -15.69
N THR A 60 9.27 0.14 -15.88
CA THR A 60 10.21 -0.49 -14.93
C THR A 60 11.51 0.28 -14.77
N ASP A 61 11.93 1.00 -15.80
CA ASP A 61 13.11 1.88 -15.83
C ASP A 61 12.81 3.32 -15.37
N GLY A 62 11.55 3.64 -15.06
CA GLY A 62 11.12 4.93 -14.51
C GLY A 62 11.19 6.12 -15.48
N ARG A 63 11.59 5.90 -16.74
CA ARG A 63 11.72 6.95 -17.76
C ARG A 63 10.40 7.35 -18.40
N PHE A 64 9.39 6.51 -18.29
CA PHE A 64 8.09 6.74 -18.89
C PHE A 64 6.99 6.61 -17.85
N ALA A 65 6.08 7.59 -17.85
CA ALA A 65 4.96 7.64 -16.93
C ALA A 65 3.69 7.99 -17.72
N MET A 66 2.70 7.09 -17.71
CA MET A 66 1.43 7.27 -18.41
C MET A 66 0.28 7.34 -17.42
N PRO A 67 -0.63 8.32 -17.51
CA PRO A 67 -1.79 8.36 -16.63
C PRO A 67 -2.65 7.09 -16.79
N LYS A 68 -3.08 6.50 -15.68
CA LYS A 68 -4.04 5.39 -15.62
C LYS A 68 -5.35 5.88 -16.22
N SER A 69 -5.78 5.26 -17.33
CA SER A 69 -7.08 5.56 -17.93
C SER A 69 -8.21 5.23 -16.94
N SER A 70 -9.08 6.20 -16.67
CA SER A 70 -10.22 6.04 -15.76
C SER A 70 -11.33 5.16 -16.37
N GLY A 71 -11.13 3.84 -16.36
CA GLY A 71 -12.09 2.85 -16.85
C GLY A 71 -12.35 2.89 -18.36
N ILE A 72 -13.20 1.96 -18.82
CA ILE A 72 -13.59 1.80 -20.24
C ILE A 72 -14.06 3.15 -20.79
N ALA A 73 -13.35 3.66 -21.80
CA ALA A 73 -13.70 4.89 -22.48
C ALA A 73 -15.10 4.76 -23.10
N LYS A 74 -15.92 5.82 -23.00
CA LYS A 74 -17.19 5.88 -23.72
C LYS A 74 -16.89 6.08 -25.20
N LYS A 75 -17.49 5.26 -26.07
CA LYS A 75 -17.45 5.53 -27.51
C LYS A 75 -18.30 6.77 -27.85
N PRO A 76 -18.02 7.49 -28.94
CA PRO A 76 -18.88 8.57 -29.41
C PRO A 76 -20.34 8.10 -29.52
N GLY A 77 -21.28 8.89 -29.01
CA GLY A 77 -22.73 8.56 -28.98
C GLY A 77 -23.17 7.66 -27.82
N GLN A 78 -22.26 7.12 -27.00
CA GLN A 78 -22.62 6.19 -25.93
C GLN A 78 -23.06 6.92 -24.64
N ARG A 79 -24.36 6.90 -24.31
CA ARG A 79 -24.88 7.52 -23.07
C ARG A 79 -24.36 6.82 -21.79
N ARG A 80 -24.30 5.48 -21.77
CA ARG A 80 -23.90 4.65 -20.62
C ARG A 80 -22.75 3.68 -20.96
N ARG A 81 -21.80 3.49 -20.05
CA ARG A 81 -20.65 2.57 -20.23
C ARG A 81 -21.12 1.12 -20.31
N ALA A 82 -20.46 0.30 -21.14
CA ALA A 82 -20.69 -1.14 -21.19
C ALA A 82 -20.21 -1.80 -19.89
N ARG A 83 -21.01 -2.71 -19.33
CA ARG A 83 -20.61 -3.53 -18.18
C ARG A 83 -19.82 -4.73 -18.70
N ALA A 84 -18.65 -5.00 -18.12
CA ALA A 84 -17.96 -6.25 -18.37
C ALA A 84 -18.80 -7.38 -17.75
N GLU A 85 -19.31 -8.29 -18.56
CA GLU A 85 -19.93 -9.52 -18.07
C GLU A 85 -18.84 -10.38 -17.43
N LYS A 86 -19.05 -10.77 -16.17
CA LYS A 86 -18.19 -11.74 -15.52
C LYS A 86 -18.52 -13.11 -16.11
N VAL A 87 -17.55 -13.71 -16.81
CA VAL A 87 -17.63 -15.12 -17.22
C VAL A 87 -17.86 -15.96 -15.96
N LYS A 88 -19.06 -16.54 -15.82
CA LYS A 88 -19.31 -17.59 -14.83
C LYS A 88 -18.59 -18.84 -15.32
N ARG A 89 -17.62 -19.33 -14.54
CA ARG A 89 -17.10 -20.69 -14.73
C ARG A 89 -18.24 -21.65 -14.34
N GLN A 90 -18.63 -22.50 -15.29
CA GLN A 90 -19.48 -23.66 -15.03
C GLN A 90 -18.68 -24.72 -14.29
#